data_AF-A0AAD7BR56-F1
#
_entry.id   AF-A0AAD7BR56-F1
#
_cell.length_a   1.000
_cell.length_b   1.000
_cell.length_c   1.000
_cell.angle_alpha   90.00
_cell.angle_beta   90.00
_cell.angle_gamma   90.00
#
_symmetry.space_group_name_H-M   'P 1'
#
loop_
_entity.id
_entity.type
_entity.pdbx_description
1 polymer ?
#
loop_
_entity_poly.entity_id
_entity_poly.type
_entity_poly.pdbx_seq_one_letter_code
_entity_poly.pdbx_strand_id
1 'polypeptide(L)'
;MNTNATIPTFTSPSTGTIPVMVEASQVFPILSPAEQREFLDILTGFRAQVEIQGNSAAYLKGISGAAHIRDSDVPAAKAMVLDTCDWKMAQGLRCSTPTRIAEAAPYLERVMAQFRDSHNDGEVDETPEMYLGVALHKTLGQEEAAIAHFRLAFEASPYIQMQLRTQLWARACFSRLLRRMGRISDAEEQEDMIGNWISGHPYAMPPDEFFQLVTDPEHEGKDYILEHLQVKQTLGNIVQIGPGMAVSFG
;
A
#
# COMPACT_ATOMS: atom_id res chain seq x y z
N MET A 1 -34.10 0.16 -19.93
CA MET A 1 -33.24 -0.41 -18.87
C MET A 1 -32.61 0.75 -18.13
N ASN A 2 -32.69 0.79 -16.80
CA ASN A 2 -32.17 1.91 -16.01
C ASN A 2 -30.65 2.03 -16.20
N THR A 3 -30.21 3.13 -16.79
CA THR A 3 -28.85 3.38 -17.28
C THR A 3 -27.93 4.08 -16.26
N ASN A 4 -28.33 4.19 -15.00
CA ASN A 4 -27.51 4.87 -14.00
C ASN A 4 -26.56 3.87 -13.36
N ALA A 5 -25.50 3.52 -14.09
CA ALA A 5 -24.34 2.89 -13.48
C ALA A 5 -23.78 3.85 -12.42
N THR A 6 -23.49 3.35 -11.22
CA THR A 6 -22.91 4.14 -10.12
C THR A 6 -21.82 3.31 -9.46
N ILE A 7 -20.85 3.99 -8.85
CA ILE A 7 -19.88 3.31 -7.99
C ILE A 7 -20.65 2.58 -6.87
N PRO A 8 -20.41 1.28 -6.64
CA PRO A 8 -21.08 0.56 -5.57
C PRO A 8 -20.68 1.12 -4.20
N THR A 9 -21.58 0.96 -3.26
CA THR A 9 -21.40 1.43 -1.89
C THR A 9 -21.32 0.27 -0.92
N PHE A 10 -20.42 0.38 0.05
CA PHE A 10 -20.39 -0.47 1.23
C PHE A 10 -21.13 0.23 2.37
N THR A 11 -21.92 -0.51 3.16
CA THR A 11 -22.65 0.04 4.30
C THR A 11 -22.30 -0.76 5.55
N SER A 12 -21.83 -0.07 6.59
CA SER A 12 -21.50 -0.66 7.89
C SER A 12 -22.00 0.23 9.03
N PRO A 13 -22.28 -0.34 10.21
CA PRO A 13 -22.52 0.44 11.44
C PRO A 13 -21.37 1.41 11.78
N SER A 14 -20.12 1.06 11.44
CA SER A 14 -18.92 1.81 11.81
C SER A 14 -18.65 3.02 10.90
N THR A 15 -19.01 2.93 9.63
CA THR A 15 -18.70 3.95 8.61
C THR A 15 -19.92 4.61 7.98
N GLY A 16 -21.13 4.09 8.24
CA GLY A 16 -22.30 4.44 7.45
C GLY A 16 -22.17 3.89 6.02
N THR A 17 -22.72 4.61 5.04
CA THR A 17 -22.63 4.23 3.63
C THR A 17 -21.50 5.01 2.94
N ILE A 18 -20.56 4.29 2.36
CA ILE A 18 -19.36 4.84 1.69
C ILE A 18 -19.18 4.19 0.31
N PRO A 19 -18.63 4.90 -0.69
CA PRO A 19 -18.27 4.28 -1.97
C PRO A 19 -17.09 3.32 -1.80
N VAL A 20 -17.08 2.20 -2.52
CA VAL A 20 -15.98 1.20 -2.42
C VAL A 20 -14.66 1.64 -3.08
N MET A 21 -14.62 2.85 -3.63
CA MET A 21 -13.43 3.46 -4.23
C MET A 21 -12.70 4.42 -3.27
N VAL A 22 -13.14 4.52 -2.02
CA VAL A 22 -12.49 5.32 -0.97
C VAL A 22 -11.11 4.78 -0.60
N GLU A 23 -10.22 5.62 -0.06
CA GLU A 23 -8.91 5.20 0.46
C GLU A 23 -9.04 4.16 1.57
N ALA A 24 -8.53 2.96 1.32
CA ALA A 24 -8.60 1.85 2.28
C ALA A 24 -7.93 2.19 3.63
N SER A 25 -6.83 2.95 3.60
CA SER A 25 -6.11 3.40 4.80
C SER A 25 -6.96 4.26 5.75
N GLN A 26 -8.05 4.86 5.26
CA GLN A 26 -8.96 5.69 6.06
C GLN A 26 -10.10 4.87 6.68
N VAL A 27 -10.50 3.77 6.05
CA VAL A 27 -11.72 3.03 6.43
C VAL A 27 -11.41 1.65 7.02
N PHE A 28 -10.41 0.92 6.53
CA PHE A 28 -10.10 -0.43 7.01
C PHE A 28 -9.76 -0.49 8.50
N PRO A 29 -9.00 0.47 9.08
CA PRO A 29 -8.68 0.43 10.52
C PRO A 29 -9.90 0.49 11.45
N ILE A 30 -11.05 0.95 10.97
CA ILE A 30 -12.30 1.06 11.75
C ILE A 30 -13.34 -0.02 11.39
N LEU A 31 -13.03 -0.88 10.42
CA LEU A 31 -13.87 -2.01 10.03
C LEU A 31 -13.38 -3.29 10.70
N SER A 32 -14.31 -4.16 11.10
CA SER A 32 -13.99 -5.52 11.52
C SER A 32 -13.41 -6.34 10.35
N PRO A 33 -12.65 -7.42 10.60
CA PRO A 33 -12.14 -8.28 9.53
C PRO A 33 -13.22 -8.85 8.60
N ALA A 34 -14.45 -9.06 9.10
CA ALA A 34 -15.57 -9.49 8.28
C ALA A 34 -16.03 -8.39 7.31
N GLU A 35 -16.16 -7.16 7.81
CA GLU A 35 -16.51 -5.98 7.00
C GLU A 35 -15.43 -5.63 5.98
N GLN A 36 -14.15 -5.77 6.34
CA GLN A 36 -13.03 -5.62 5.40
C GLN A 36 -13.14 -6.62 4.24
N ARG A 37 -13.46 -7.89 4.52
CA ARG A 37 -13.68 -8.90 3.45
C ARG A 37 -14.85 -8.54 2.55
N GLU A 38 -15.99 -8.19 3.14
CA GLU A 38 -17.17 -7.79 2.37
C GLU A 38 -16.88 -6.57 1.47
N PHE A 39 -16.16 -5.57 1.97
CA PHE A 39 -15.72 -4.43 1.18
C PHE A 39 -14.90 -4.86 -0.04
N LEU A 40 -13.93 -5.76 0.14
CA LEU A 40 -13.08 -6.28 -0.94
C LEU A 40 -13.87 -7.15 -1.93
N ASP A 41 -14.87 -7.91 -1.46
CA ASP A 41 -15.74 -8.71 -2.31
C ASP A 41 -16.60 -7.81 -3.22
N ILE A 42 -17.12 -6.70 -2.68
CA ILE A 42 -17.85 -5.69 -3.47
C ILE A 42 -16.93 -5.05 -4.51
N LEU A 43 -15.71 -4.67 -4.13
CA LEU A 43 -14.73 -4.10 -5.06
C LEU A 43 -14.35 -5.10 -6.17
N THR A 44 -14.22 -6.39 -5.83
CA THR A 44 -13.96 -7.46 -6.79
C THR A 44 -15.13 -7.62 -7.78
N GLY A 45 -16.37 -7.63 -7.28
CA GLY A 45 -17.57 -7.65 -8.12
C GLY A 45 -17.67 -6.44 -9.03
N PHE A 46 -17.33 -5.25 -8.51
CA PHE A 46 -17.31 -4.01 -9.29
C PHE A 46 -16.27 -4.06 -10.41
N ARG A 47 -15.05 -4.49 -10.12
CA ARG A 47 -13.98 -4.66 -11.12
C ARG A 47 -14.43 -5.59 -12.25
N ALA A 48 -15.01 -6.75 -11.93
CA ALA A 48 -15.54 -7.68 -12.92
C ALA A 48 -16.68 -7.06 -13.75
N GLN A 49 -17.54 -6.24 -13.12
CA GLN A 49 -18.58 -5.50 -13.84
C GLN A 49 -17.97 -4.50 -14.84
N VAL A 50 -16.90 -3.79 -14.47
CA VAL A 50 -16.18 -2.88 -15.37
C VAL A 50 -15.54 -3.63 -16.53
N GLU A 51 -15.00 -4.84 -16.32
CA GLU A 51 -14.45 -5.65 -17.41
C GLU A 51 -15.50 -5.98 -18.48
N ILE A 52 -16.72 -6.33 -18.04
CA ILE A 52 -17.83 -6.73 -18.91
C ILE A 52 -18.54 -5.52 -19.54
N GLN A 53 -18.89 -4.53 -18.73
CA GLN A 53 -19.76 -3.41 -19.11
C GLN A 53 -18.99 -2.14 -19.49
N GLY A 54 -17.70 -2.06 -19.16
CA GLY A 54 -16.83 -0.91 -19.42
C GLY A 54 -16.53 -0.61 -20.88
N ASN A 55 -17.14 -1.33 -21.83
CA ASN A 55 -17.06 -1.00 -23.26
C ASN A 55 -18.13 0.03 -23.69
N SER A 56 -18.93 0.53 -22.73
CA SER A 56 -19.96 1.55 -22.97
C SER A 56 -19.55 2.90 -22.36
N ALA A 57 -19.54 3.95 -23.19
CA ALA A 57 -19.33 5.32 -22.70
C ALA A 57 -20.38 5.73 -21.67
N ALA A 58 -21.65 5.31 -21.84
CA ALA A 58 -22.71 5.62 -20.88
C ALA A 58 -22.46 4.96 -19.51
N TYR A 59 -22.00 3.70 -19.51
CA TYR A 59 -21.63 3.01 -18.28
C TYR A 59 -20.46 3.71 -17.57
N LEU A 60 -19.38 4.00 -18.31
CA LEU A 60 -18.19 4.65 -17.76
C LEU A 60 -18.48 6.07 -17.23
N LYS A 61 -19.36 6.83 -17.89
CA LYS A 61 -19.83 8.14 -17.39
C LYS A 61 -20.51 8.02 -16.03
N GLY A 62 -21.36 7.01 -15.88
CA GLY A 62 -22.10 6.79 -14.64
C GLY A 62 -21.19 6.50 -13.44
N ILE A 63 -20.10 5.76 -13.65
CA ILE A 63 -19.20 5.35 -12.55
C ILE A 63 -18.01 6.29 -12.35
N SER A 64 -17.59 7.07 -13.35
CA SER A 64 -16.48 8.02 -13.20
C SER A 64 -16.94 9.43 -12.82
N GLY A 65 -18.22 9.76 -13.03
CA GLY A 65 -18.73 11.12 -12.92
C GLY A 65 -18.22 12.07 -14.01
N ALA A 66 -17.41 11.59 -14.95
CA ALA A 66 -16.87 12.40 -16.05
C ALA A 66 -17.95 12.60 -17.11
N ALA A 67 -18.49 13.82 -17.23
CA ALA A 67 -19.55 14.15 -18.19
C ALA A 67 -19.16 13.95 -19.66
N HIS A 68 -17.85 13.91 -19.97
CA HIS A 68 -17.32 14.08 -21.32
C HIS A 68 -16.66 12.85 -21.96
N ILE A 69 -16.83 11.63 -21.43
CA ILE A 69 -16.28 10.41 -22.08
C ILE A 69 -16.93 10.24 -23.47
N ARG A 70 -16.14 10.31 -24.54
CA ARG A 70 -16.59 9.99 -25.90
C ARG A 70 -16.30 8.53 -26.20
N ASP A 71 -16.91 7.98 -27.25
CA ASP A 71 -16.70 6.58 -27.65
C ASP A 71 -15.22 6.28 -27.96
N SER A 72 -14.49 7.24 -28.52
CA SER A 72 -13.04 7.15 -28.75
C SER A 72 -12.22 7.00 -27.46
N ASP A 73 -12.75 7.50 -26.34
CA ASP A 73 -12.06 7.57 -25.05
C ASP A 73 -12.37 6.33 -24.19
N VAL A 74 -13.31 5.48 -24.62
CA VAL A 74 -13.79 4.29 -23.87
C VAL A 74 -12.66 3.35 -23.47
N PRO A 75 -11.72 2.95 -24.35
CA PRO A 75 -10.63 2.04 -23.95
C PRO A 75 -9.76 2.62 -22.83
N ALA A 76 -9.36 3.89 -22.95
CA ALA A 76 -8.52 4.56 -21.96
C ALA A 76 -9.27 4.77 -20.64
N ALA A 77 -10.54 5.18 -20.70
CA ALA A 77 -11.37 5.36 -19.51
C ALA A 77 -11.63 4.04 -18.79
N LYS A 78 -11.86 2.93 -19.52
CA LYS A 78 -11.97 1.59 -18.95
C LYS A 78 -10.68 1.18 -18.25
N ALA A 79 -9.53 1.36 -18.92
CA ALA A 79 -8.22 1.04 -18.37
C ALA A 79 -7.96 1.79 -17.06
N MET A 80 -8.22 3.10 -17.02
CA MET A 80 -8.07 3.92 -15.82
C MET A 80 -8.97 3.46 -14.65
N VAL A 81 -10.23 3.08 -14.92
CA VAL A 81 -11.11 2.58 -13.86
C VAL A 81 -10.63 1.21 -13.33
N LEU A 82 -10.19 0.32 -14.21
CA LEU A 82 -9.66 -0.99 -13.82
C LEU A 82 -8.36 -0.85 -13.03
N ASP A 83 -7.46 0.02 -13.46
CA ASP A 83 -6.24 0.38 -12.75
C ASP A 83 -6.55 0.91 -11.34
N THR A 84 -7.53 1.82 -11.22
CA THR A 84 -7.97 2.31 -9.91
C THR A 84 -8.53 1.17 -9.06
N CYS A 85 -9.31 0.24 -9.62
CA CYS A 85 -9.82 -0.92 -8.88
C CYS A 85 -8.69 -1.83 -8.40
N ASP A 86 -7.71 -2.11 -9.27
CA ASP A 86 -6.54 -2.94 -8.95
C ASP A 86 -5.69 -2.29 -7.85
N TRP A 87 -5.46 -0.98 -7.93
CA TRP A 87 -4.77 -0.22 -6.89
C TRP A 87 -5.52 -0.22 -5.56
N LYS A 88 -6.83 0.03 -5.58
CA LYS A 88 -7.68 0.00 -4.37
C LYS A 88 -7.70 -1.38 -3.72
N MET A 89 -7.69 -2.44 -4.53
CA MET A 89 -7.55 -3.80 -4.05
C MET A 89 -6.22 -3.98 -3.31
N ALA A 90 -5.09 -3.58 -3.90
CA ALA A 90 -3.79 -3.72 -3.26
C ALA A 90 -3.71 -2.94 -1.93
N GLN A 91 -4.25 -1.72 -1.88
CA GLN A 91 -4.35 -0.93 -0.66
C GLN A 91 -5.21 -1.62 0.41
N GLY A 92 -6.38 -2.16 0.03
CA GLY A 92 -7.28 -2.85 0.95
C GLY A 92 -6.70 -4.16 1.50
N LEU A 93 -5.99 -4.93 0.68
CA LEU A 93 -5.28 -6.14 1.13
C LEU A 93 -4.16 -5.80 2.10
N ARG A 94 -3.40 -4.71 1.85
CA ARG A 94 -2.40 -4.21 2.80
C ARG A 94 -3.03 -3.89 4.15
N CYS A 95 -4.13 -3.15 4.16
CA CYS A 95 -4.79 -2.66 5.37
C CYS A 95 -5.72 -3.67 6.04
N SER A 96 -5.88 -4.87 5.47
CA SER A 96 -6.66 -5.94 6.09
C SER A 96 -6.04 -6.39 7.42
N THR A 97 -6.86 -6.93 8.32
CA THR A 97 -6.41 -7.48 9.61
C THR A 97 -6.84 -8.96 9.73
N PRO A 98 -5.89 -9.92 9.72
CA PRO A 98 -4.47 -9.75 9.42
C PRO A 98 -4.21 -9.25 7.99
N THR A 99 -2.98 -8.81 7.72
CA THR A 99 -2.63 -8.27 6.39
C THR A 99 -2.72 -9.37 5.33
N ARG A 100 -3.31 -9.04 4.19
CA ARG A 100 -3.48 -9.96 3.05
C ARG A 100 -2.63 -9.54 1.86
N ILE A 101 -1.57 -8.76 2.10
CA ILE A 101 -0.74 -8.15 1.05
C ILE A 101 -0.17 -9.16 0.06
N ALA A 102 0.10 -10.40 0.46
CA ALA A 102 0.56 -11.46 -0.44
C ALA A 102 -0.41 -11.71 -1.61
N GLU A 103 -1.72 -11.54 -1.39
CA GLU A 103 -2.75 -11.71 -2.42
C GLU A 103 -2.79 -10.53 -3.43
N ALA A 104 -2.07 -9.43 -3.15
CA ALA A 104 -2.12 -8.22 -3.95
C ALA A 104 -1.26 -8.29 -5.22
N ALA A 105 -0.32 -9.24 -5.30
CA ALA A 105 0.63 -9.35 -6.41
C ALA A 105 0.00 -9.24 -7.81
N PRO A 106 -1.04 -10.02 -8.19
CA PRO A 106 -1.62 -9.94 -9.54
C PRO A 106 -2.31 -8.59 -9.82
N TYR A 107 -2.78 -7.88 -8.80
CA TYR A 107 -3.36 -6.54 -8.95
C TYR A 107 -2.26 -5.52 -9.22
N LEU A 108 -1.17 -5.59 -8.46
CA LEU A 108 0.00 -4.71 -8.60
C LEU A 108 0.71 -4.90 -9.94
N GLU A 109 0.83 -6.15 -10.41
CA GLU A 109 1.38 -6.45 -11.75
C GLU A 109 0.58 -5.75 -12.87
N ARG A 110 -0.75 -5.68 -12.75
CA ARG A 110 -1.60 -4.97 -13.72
C ARG A 110 -1.46 -3.46 -13.62
N VAL A 111 -1.40 -2.91 -12.41
CA VAL A 111 -1.15 -1.46 -12.20
C VAL A 111 0.17 -1.05 -12.86
N MET A 112 1.24 -1.82 -12.62
CA MET A 112 2.54 -1.54 -13.21
C MET A 112 2.56 -1.74 -14.74
N ALA A 113 1.82 -2.72 -15.26
CA ALA A 113 1.68 -2.89 -16.71
C ALA A 113 1.01 -1.67 -17.36
N GLN A 114 -0.08 -1.19 -16.76
CA GLN A 114 -0.77 0.00 -17.21
C GLN A 114 0.11 1.26 -17.12
N PHE A 115 0.90 1.39 -16.05
CA PHE A 115 1.86 2.47 -15.90
C PHE A 115 2.87 2.48 -17.05
N ARG A 116 3.51 1.33 -17.33
CA ARG A 116 4.48 1.19 -18.42
C ARG A 116 3.88 1.50 -19.80
N ASP A 117 2.62 1.12 -20.03
CA ASP A 117 1.95 1.40 -21.31
C ASP A 117 1.63 2.89 -21.52
N SER A 118 1.66 3.70 -20.44
CA SER A 118 1.24 5.11 -20.45
C SER A 118 2.36 6.11 -20.16
N HIS A 119 3.54 5.65 -19.76
CA HIS A 119 4.68 6.48 -19.37
C HIS A 119 5.92 6.15 -20.22
N ASN A 120 6.94 7.00 -20.14
CA ASN A 120 8.17 6.82 -20.91
C ASN A 120 9.02 5.65 -20.38
N ASP A 121 9.83 5.07 -21.26
CA ASP A 121 10.83 4.09 -20.88
C ASP A 121 11.78 4.68 -19.81
N GLY A 122 11.87 4.00 -18.67
CA GLY A 122 12.74 4.38 -17.55
C GLY A 122 12.06 5.13 -16.42
N GLU A 123 10.78 5.53 -16.56
CA GLU A 123 10.00 6.00 -15.42
C GLU A 123 9.58 4.82 -14.52
N VAL A 124 9.62 5.03 -13.20
CA VAL A 124 9.29 4.02 -12.19
C VAL A 124 8.22 4.59 -11.28
N ASP A 125 7.08 3.89 -11.18
CA ASP A 125 6.12 4.17 -10.11
C ASP A 125 6.58 3.46 -8.84
N GLU A 126 7.24 4.23 -7.98
CA GLU A 126 7.87 3.75 -6.75
C GLU A 126 6.88 3.04 -5.81
N THR A 127 5.61 3.47 -5.79
CA THR A 127 4.65 2.99 -4.78
C THR A 127 4.15 1.58 -5.07
N PRO A 128 3.64 1.27 -6.28
CA PRO A 128 3.29 -0.09 -6.64
C PRO A 128 4.50 -1.03 -6.59
N GLU A 129 5.70 -0.57 -6.95
CA GLU A 129 6.94 -1.35 -6.86
C GLU A 129 7.25 -1.74 -5.40
N MET A 130 7.17 -0.80 -4.45
CA MET A 130 7.30 -1.10 -3.02
C MET A 130 6.23 -2.10 -2.54
N TYR A 131 4.97 -1.91 -2.93
CA TYR A 131 3.90 -2.83 -2.55
C TYR A 131 4.11 -4.23 -3.11
N LEU A 132 4.56 -4.35 -4.36
CA LEU A 132 4.81 -5.64 -4.98
C LEU A 132 6.01 -6.34 -4.36
N GLY A 133 7.09 -5.60 -4.08
CA GLY A 133 8.20 -6.11 -3.29
C GLY A 133 7.74 -6.71 -1.97
N VAL A 134 6.83 -6.04 -1.26
CA VAL A 134 6.26 -6.57 -0.01
C VAL A 134 5.38 -7.81 -0.24
N ALA A 135 4.49 -7.78 -1.24
CA ALA A 135 3.63 -8.91 -1.56
C ALA A 135 4.44 -10.18 -1.91
N LEU A 136 5.49 -10.02 -2.72
CA LEU A 136 6.38 -11.10 -3.11
C LEU A 136 7.25 -11.57 -1.95
N HIS A 137 7.69 -10.69 -1.05
CA HIS A 137 8.47 -11.10 0.14
C HIS A 137 7.73 -12.12 1.01
N LYS A 138 6.39 -12.05 1.01
CA LYS A 138 5.50 -12.95 1.77
C LYS A 138 5.25 -14.28 1.06
N THR A 139 5.74 -14.45 -0.16
CA THR A 139 5.54 -15.65 -0.99
C THR A 139 6.83 -16.46 -1.10
N LEU A 140 6.79 -17.73 -0.71
CA LEU A 140 7.96 -18.63 -0.78
C LEU A 140 8.43 -18.79 -2.23
N GLY A 141 9.75 -18.68 -2.45
CA GLY A 141 10.36 -18.82 -3.78
C GLY A 141 10.33 -17.56 -4.64
N GLN A 142 9.79 -16.45 -4.12
CA GLN A 142 9.73 -15.14 -4.79
C GLN A 142 10.74 -14.14 -4.21
N GLU A 143 11.73 -14.61 -3.46
CA GLU A 143 12.64 -13.74 -2.70
C GLU A 143 13.45 -12.82 -3.62
N GLU A 144 14.11 -13.36 -4.66
CA GLU A 144 14.90 -12.54 -5.58
C GLU A 144 14.05 -11.57 -6.40
N ALA A 145 12.82 -11.97 -6.75
CA ALA A 145 11.87 -11.08 -7.43
C ALA A 145 11.49 -9.92 -6.49
N ALA A 146 11.18 -10.20 -5.23
CA ALA A 146 10.91 -9.18 -4.23
C ALA A 146 12.09 -8.20 -4.07
N ILE A 147 13.33 -8.70 -4.02
CA ILE A 147 14.54 -7.88 -3.96
C ILE A 147 14.66 -6.95 -5.18
N ALA A 148 14.38 -7.46 -6.38
CA ALA A 148 14.44 -6.66 -7.60
C ALA A 148 13.46 -5.47 -7.55
N HIS A 149 12.22 -5.72 -7.13
CA HIS A 149 11.20 -4.67 -6.99
C HIS A 149 11.57 -3.65 -5.90
N PHE A 150 12.06 -4.09 -4.74
CA PHE A 150 12.55 -3.18 -3.70
C PHE A 150 13.68 -2.29 -4.19
N ARG A 151 14.67 -2.87 -4.87
CA ARG A 151 15.81 -2.11 -5.42
C ARG A 151 15.37 -1.10 -6.46
N LEU A 152 14.54 -1.52 -7.41
CA LEU A 152 14.02 -0.62 -8.44
C LEU A 152 13.31 0.59 -7.83
N ALA A 153 12.46 0.35 -6.83
CA ALA A 153 11.76 1.43 -6.13
C ALA A 153 12.70 2.36 -5.34
N PHE A 154 13.69 1.81 -4.61
CA PHE A 154 14.60 2.60 -3.79
C PHE A 154 15.73 3.25 -4.58
N GLU A 155 16.06 2.77 -5.78
CA GLU A 155 16.99 3.44 -6.69
C GLU A 155 16.32 4.65 -7.35
N ALA A 156 15.03 4.55 -7.69
CA ALA A 156 14.22 5.69 -8.13
C ALA A 156 13.96 6.70 -6.99
N SER A 157 13.80 6.22 -5.76
CA SER A 157 13.55 6.99 -4.53
C SER A 157 14.60 6.75 -3.45
N PRO A 158 15.84 7.25 -3.62
CA PRO A 158 16.93 6.93 -2.70
C PRO A 158 16.74 7.53 -1.31
N TYR A 159 15.96 8.60 -1.20
CA TYR A 159 15.72 9.31 0.06
C TYR A 159 14.28 9.14 0.54
N ILE A 160 14.13 8.98 1.86
CA ILE A 160 12.83 8.98 2.51
C ILE A 160 12.27 10.41 2.48
N GLN A 161 11.39 10.67 1.52
CA GLN A 161 10.78 11.99 1.28
C GLN A 161 9.25 11.86 1.18
N MET A 162 8.74 11.77 -0.05
CA MET A 162 7.32 11.60 -0.34
C MET A 162 6.88 10.19 0.05
N GLN A 163 5.67 10.08 0.59
CA GLN A 163 5.08 8.81 1.03
C GLN A 163 5.88 8.06 2.10
N LEU A 164 6.48 8.82 3.02
CA LEU A 164 7.21 8.37 4.20
C LEU A 164 6.74 7.02 4.77
N ARG A 165 5.43 6.89 5.04
CA ARG A 165 4.86 5.68 5.67
C ARG A 165 5.07 4.43 4.80
N THR A 166 4.88 4.55 3.49
CA THR A 166 5.09 3.43 2.56
C THR A 166 6.57 3.09 2.48
N GLN A 167 7.46 4.08 2.42
CA GLN A 167 8.91 3.83 2.36
C GLN A 167 9.43 3.13 3.62
N LEU A 168 9.09 3.63 4.82
CA LEU A 168 9.53 3.02 6.08
C LEU A 168 9.03 1.58 6.21
N TRP A 169 7.76 1.35 5.90
CA TRP A 169 7.16 0.01 5.89
C TRP A 169 7.87 -0.92 4.90
N ALA A 170 8.06 -0.48 3.66
CA ALA A 170 8.71 -1.26 2.62
C ALA A 170 10.17 -1.59 2.97
N ARG A 171 10.94 -0.62 3.50
CA ARG A 171 12.33 -0.85 3.94
C ARG A 171 12.41 -1.83 5.12
N ALA A 172 11.47 -1.77 6.05
CA ALA A 172 11.41 -2.73 7.15
C ALA A 172 11.09 -4.16 6.65
N CYS A 173 10.19 -4.29 5.67
CA CYS A 173 9.95 -5.57 5.00
C CYS A 173 11.18 -6.06 4.22
N PHE A 174 11.89 -5.16 3.55
CA PHE A 174 13.09 -5.48 2.79
C PHE A 174 14.23 -5.94 3.69
N SER A 175 14.49 -5.27 4.82
CA SER A 175 15.50 -5.69 5.78
C SER A 175 15.20 -7.08 6.36
N ARG A 176 13.94 -7.37 6.69
CA ARG A 176 13.49 -8.71 7.12
C ARG A 176 13.76 -9.77 6.06
N LEU A 177 13.45 -9.49 4.78
CA LEU A 177 13.75 -10.40 3.67
C LEU A 177 15.26 -10.66 3.56
N LEU A 178 16.07 -9.59 3.55
CA LEU A 178 17.53 -9.70 3.44
C LEU A 178 18.14 -10.51 4.57
N ARG A 179 17.67 -10.32 5.81
CA ARG A 179 18.10 -11.14 6.95
C ARG A 179 17.73 -12.62 6.80
N ARG A 180 16.50 -12.93 6.35
CA ARG A 180 16.10 -14.32 6.07
C ARG A 180 17.00 -15.00 5.04
N MET A 181 17.51 -14.23 4.07
CA MET A 181 18.43 -14.72 3.05
C MET A 181 19.90 -14.69 3.47
N GLY A 182 20.22 -14.31 4.71
CA GLY A 182 21.60 -14.20 5.19
C GLY A 182 22.38 -13.01 4.64
N ARG A 183 21.71 -12.06 3.96
CA ARG A 183 22.30 -10.82 3.41
C ARG A 183 22.35 -9.73 4.48
N ILE A 184 23.11 -9.99 5.54
CA ILE A 184 23.08 -9.18 6.76
C ILE A 184 23.53 -7.73 6.53
N SER A 185 24.62 -7.52 5.79
CA SER A 185 25.13 -6.17 5.51
C SER A 185 24.11 -5.31 4.76
N ASP A 186 23.42 -5.89 3.77
CA ASP A 186 22.40 -5.17 3.00
C ASP A 186 21.17 -4.85 3.87
N ALA A 187 20.83 -5.73 4.81
CA ALA A 187 19.73 -5.50 5.75
C ALA A 187 20.04 -4.34 6.70
N GLU A 188 21.27 -4.29 7.21
CA GLU A 188 21.75 -3.22 8.09
C GLU A 188 21.71 -1.85 7.39
N GLU A 189 22.04 -1.79 6.10
CA GLU A 189 21.89 -0.55 5.31
C GLU A 189 20.44 -0.02 5.30
N GLN A 190 19.45 -0.91 5.18
CA GLN A 190 18.04 -0.51 5.22
C GLN A 190 17.63 -0.05 6.63
N GLU A 191 18.17 -0.70 7.66
CA GLU A 191 17.92 -0.35 9.06
C GLU A 191 18.55 0.99 9.44
N ASP A 192 19.77 1.26 8.97
CA ASP A 192 20.46 2.54 9.09
C ASP A 192 19.66 3.66 8.43
N MET A 193 19.11 3.43 7.23
CA MET A 193 18.26 4.41 6.54
C MET A 193 17.03 4.80 7.36
N ILE A 194 16.36 3.82 7.97
CA ILE A 194 15.21 4.05 8.86
C ILE A 194 15.67 4.78 10.14
N GLY A 195 16.74 4.30 10.78
CA GLY A 195 17.27 4.87 12.01
C GLY A 195 17.69 6.33 11.86
N ASN A 196 18.42 6.64 10.78
CA ASN A 196 18.90 7.99 10.49
C ASN A 196 17.73 8.93 10.24
N TRP A 197 16.69 8.45 9.54
CA TRP A 197 15.50 9.23 9.30
C TRP A 197 14.75 9.56 10.60
N ILE A 198 14.53 8.57 11.49
CA ILE A 198 13.86 8.80 12.78
C ILE A 198 14.65 9.80 13.64
N SER A 199 15.98 9.63 13.71
CA SER A 199 16.85 10.51 14.48
C SER A 199 16.78 11.97 13.99
N GLY A 200 16.68 12.16 12.67
CA GLY A 200 16.47 13.49 12.08
C GLY A 200 15.04 14.04 12.22
N HIS A 201 14.05 13.19 12.50
CA HIS A 201 12.63 13.54 12.51
C HIS A 201 11.86 12.93 13.70
N PRO A 202 12.30 13.15 14.95
CA PRO A 202 11.76 12.47 16.13
C PRO A 202 10.26 12.73 16.37
N TYR A 203 9.70 13.80 15.81
CA TYR A 203 8.30 14.19 15.97
C TYR A 203 7.44 13.95 14.72
N ALA A 204 8.00 13.38 13.66
CA ALA A 204 7.25 13.15 12.42
C ALA A 204 6.24 12.00 12.55
N MET A 205 6.43 11.10 13.53
CA MET A 205 5.57 9.95 13.76
C MET A 205 5.56 9.58 15.26
N PRO A 206 4.39 9.32 15.88
CA PRO A 206 4.31 8.79 17.23
C PRO A 206 4.99 7.40 17.34
N PRO A 207 5.61 7.04 18.49
CA PRO A 207 6.27 5.75 18.65
C PRO A 207 5.38 4.54 18.36
N ASP A 208 4.15 4.51 18.87
CA ASP A 208 3.21 3.39 18.61
C ASP A 208 2.91 3.24 17.13
N GLU A 209 2.73 4.35 16.43
CA GLU A 209 2.47 4.34 14.99
C GLU A 209 3.70 3.83 14.23
N PHE A 210 4.90 4.24 14.64
CA PHE A 210 6.14 3.74 14.06
C PHE A 210 6.29 2.23 14.26
N PHE A 211 6.08 1.74 15.49
CA PHE A 211 6.16 0.31 15.79
C PHE A 211 5.16 -0.49 14.97
N GLN A 212 3.90 -0.06 14.89
CA GLN A 212 2.89 -0.72 14.05
C GLN A 212 3.27 -0.72 12.56
N LEU A 213 3.98 0.31 12.09
CA LEU A 213 4.35 0.45 10.69
C LEU A 213 5.51 -0.46 10.28
N VAL A 214 6.54 -0.62 11.14
CA VAL A 214 7.76 -1.34 10.78
C VAL A 214 7.79 -2.79 11.26
N THR A 215 6.93 -3.15 12.22
CA THR A 215 6.75 -4.53 12.66
C THR A 215 5.70 -5.25 11.83
N ASP A 216 5.70 -6.56 11.92
CA ASP A 216 4.79 -7.42 11.18
C ASP A 216 4.33 -8.55 12.11
N PRO A 217 3.08 -8.50 12.63
CA PRO A 217 2.62 -9.45 13.64
C PRO A 217 2.51 -10.89 13.11
N GLU A 218 2.52 -11.06 11.79
CA GLU A 218 2.49 -12.38 11.14
C GLU A 218 3.88 -12.88 10.76
N HIS A 219 4.93 -12.08 10.97
CA HIS A 219 6.28 -12.50 10.71
C HIS A 219 6.86 -13.26 11.91
N GLU A 220 7.19 -14.53 11.70
CA GLU A 220 8.04 -15.27 12.63
C GLU A 220 9.47 -14.74 12.54
N GLY A 221 9.93 -14.05 13.58
CA GLY A 221 11.28 -13.51 13.62
C GLY A 221 11.43 -12.37 14.62
N LYS A 222 12.65 -11.83 14.68
CA LYS A 222 12.97 -10.65 15.47
C LYS A 222 12.85 -9.41 14.58
N ASP A 223 12.13 -8.39 15.04
CA ASP A 223 12.13 -7.07 14.39
C ASP A 223 13.43 -6.32 14.73
N TYR A 224 14.49 -6.60 13.97
CA TYR A 224 15.84 -6.04 14.20
C TYR A 224 15.87 -4.51 14.18
N ILE A 225 14.96 -3.88 13.44
CA ILE A 225 14.86 -2.42 13.40
C ILE A 225 14.54 -1.81 14.78
N LEU A 226 13.79 -2.49 15.63
CA LEU A 226 13.50 -2.01 16.99
C LEU A 226 14.71 -2.05 17.92
N GLU A 227 15.73 -2.82 17.54
CA GLU A 227 16.99 -2.92 18.28
C GLU A 227 18.05 -1.94 17.80
N HIS A 228 17.80 -1.26 16.68
CA HIS A 228 18.71 -0.30 16.11
C HIS A 228 18.99 0.85 17.09
N LEU A 229 20.26 1.21 17.28
CA LEU A 229 20.69 2.13 18.33
C LEU A 229 19.97 3.47 18.26
N GLN A 230 19.88 4.04 17.06
CA GLN A 230 19.22 5.34 16.85
C GLN A 230 17.71 5.28 17.09
N VAL A 231 17.07 4.15 16.76
CA VAL A 231 15.63 3.94 17.01
C VAL A 231 15.38 3.91 18.51
N LYS A 232 16.17 3.11 19.24
CA LYS A 232 16.09 3.00 20.71
C LYS A 232 16.35 4.32 21.41
N GLN A 233 17.41 5.04 21.02
CA GLN A 233 17.76 6.31 21.63
C GLN A 233 16.69 7.38 21.36
N THR A 234 16.20 7.46 20.13
CA THR A 234 15.24 8.51 19.76
C THR A 234 13.88 8.24 20.39
N LEU A 235 13.34 7.02 20.24
CA LEU A 235 11.99 6.69 20.70
C LEU A 235 11.95 6.41 22.21
N GLY A 236 13.04 5.91 22.81
CA GLY A 236 13.12 5.67 24.25
C GLY A 236 13.07 6.96 25.10
N ASN A 237 13.39 8.11 24.50
CA ASN A 237 13.30 9.42 25.14
C ASN A 237 11.95 10.11 24.90
N ILE A 238 11.04 9.47 24.15
CA ILE A 238 9.72 10.01 23.82
C ILE A 238 8.66 9.32 24.68
N VAL A 239 7.93 10.10 25.48
CA VAL A 239 6.77 9.65 26.24
C VAL A 239 5.51 9.98 25.48
N GLN A 240 4.72 8.94 25.17
CA GLN A 240 3.40 9.10 24.57
C GLN A 240 2.36 9.41 25.64
N ILE A 241 1.69 10.56 25.52
CA ILE A 241 0.72 11.06 26.51
C ILE A 241 -0.72 10.77 26.07
N GLY A 242 -0.92 10.39 24.81
CA GLY A 242 -2.18 9.92 24.24
C GLY A 242 -2.02 9.50 22.78
N PRO A 243 -3.08 8.99 22.13
CA PRO A 243 -3.04 8.65 20.71
C PRO A 243 -2.62 9.87 19.88
N GLY A 244 -1.50 9.77 19.16
CA GLY A 244 -0.97 10.85 18.33
C GLY A 244 -0.26 12.00 19.06
N MET A 245 -0.08 11.94 20.39
CA MET A 245 0.60 12.99 21.17
C MET A 245 1.82 12.44 21.90
N ALA A 246 2.98 13.03 21.65
CA ALA A 246 4.24 12.61 22.26
C ALA A 246 5.07 13.81 22.75
N VAL A 247 5.79 13.63 23.87
CA VAL A 247 6.71 14.60 24.46
C VAL A 247 8.09 13.97 24.55
N SER A 248 9.11 14.68 24.09
CA SER A 248 10.51 14.25 24.23
C SER A 248 11.15 14.85 25.47
N PHE A 249 11.88 14.04 26.21
CA PHE A 249 12.79 14.49 27.26
C PHE A 249 14.21 14.34 26.74
N GLY A 250 14.76 15.45 26.23
CA GLY A 250 16.18 15.59 25.88
C GLY A 250 17.03 15.94 27.08
#